data_AF-A0A934ECD6-F1
#
_entry.id   AF-A0A934ECD6-F1
#
_cell.length_a   1.000
_cell.length_b   1.000
_cell.length_c   1.000
_cell.angle_alpha   90.00
_cell.angle_beta   90.00
_cell.angle_gamma   90.00
#
_symmetry.space_group_name_H-M   'P 1'
#
loop_
_entity.id
_entity.type
_entity.pdbx_description
1 polymer ?
#
loop_
_entity_poly.entity_id
_entity_poly.type
_entity_poly.pdbx_seq_one_letter_code
_entity_poly.pdbx_strand_id
1 'polypeptide(L)'
;MNIKVFVDSDVIISSLLSDRGAAYALLQSSLVSCFVSQYSVDELRKVVDRLSLEQADLNALIKQLSVARVKESLVVIRSRHARYVHDDNDSHIIAGAITAKAAFLATYNMKHYRCDFIKEKLGILVYTPAQILQYLRSRN
;
A
#
# COMPACT_ATOMS: atom_id res chain seq x y z
N MET A 1 0.40 -12.87 15.98
CA MET A 1 1.34 -12.21 15.05
C MET A 1 0.51 -11.34 14.12
N ASN A 2 0.83 -10.05 13.97
CA ASN A 2 0.05 -9.15 13.11
C ASN A 2 0.54 -9.26 11.65
N ILE A 3 -0.39 -9.42 10.71
CA ILE A 3 -0.05 -9.55 9.29
C ILE A 3 0.34 -8.17 8.75
N LYS A 4 1.51 -8.07 8.13
CA LYS A 4 2.00 -6.81 7.58
C LYS A 4 1.43 -6.59 6.18
N VAL A 5 0.82 -5.42 5.98
CA VAL A 5 0.22 -5.03 4.71
C VAL A 5 0.85 -3.71 4.28
N PHE A 6 1.48 -3.67 3.11
CA PHE A 6 1.83 -2.41 2.47
C PHE A 6 0.62 -1.90 1.71
N VAL A 7 0.29 -0.62 1.85
CA VAL A 7 -0.93 -0.03 1.33
C VAL A 7 -0.58 0.97 0.23
N ASP A 8 -1.15 0.76 -0.94
CA ASP A 8 -1.04 1.65 -2.09
C ASP A 8 -1.88 2.92 -1.88
N SER A 9 -1.51 3.99 -2.59
CA SER A 9 -2.11 5.32 -2.44
C SER A 9 -3.60 5.33 -2.75
N ASP A 10 -4.05 4.54 -3.73
CA ASP A 10 -5.46 4.43 -4.11
C ASP A 10 -6.35 3.87 -2.97
N VAL A 11 -5.82 2.93 -2.18
CA VAL A 11 -6.49 2.38 -1.00
C VAL A 11 -6.58 3.41 0.10
N ILE A 12 -5.51 4.18 0.35
CA ILE A 12 -5.54 5.26 1.34
C ILE A 12 -6.58 6.31 0.95
N ILE A 13 -6.56 6.80 -0.30
CA ILE A 13 -7.56 7.77 -0.79
C ILE A 13 -8.98 7.20 -0.67
N SER A 14 -9.20 5.94 -1.06
CA SER A 14 -10.51 5.30 -0.94
C SER A 14 -11.00 5.24 0.51
N SER A 15 -10.09 5.03 1.48
CA SER A 15 -10.44 5.04 2.91
C SER A 15 -10.76 6.43 3.46
N LEU A 16 -10.16 7.49 2.90
CA LEU A 16 -10.48 8.87 3.24
C LEU A 16 -11.85 9.28 2.68
N LEU A 17 -12.21 8.76 1.50
CA LEU A 17 -13.49 9.06 0.85
C LEU A 17 -14.68 8.30 1.46
N SER A 18 -14.46 7.16 2.12
CA SER A 18 -15.55 6.37 2.70
C SER A 18 -15.13 5.52 3.89
N ASP A 19 -15.91 5.60 4.97
CA ASP A 19 -15.79 4.79 6.19
C ASP A 19 -16.48 3.41 6.11
N ARG A 20 -17.20 3.13 5.02
CA ARG A 20 -17.95 1.85 4.84
C ARG A 20 -17.21 0.86 3.95
N GLY A 21 -16.15 1.30 3.28
CA GLY A 21 -15.42 0.52 2.29
C GLY A 21 -14.46 -0.50 2.88
N ALA A 22 -14.10 -1.50 2.08
CA ALA A 22 -13.10 -2.49 2.45
C ALA A 22 -11.72 -1.87 2.74
N ALA A 23 -11.37 -0.75 2.08
CA ALA A 23 -10.16 0.00 2.38
C ALA A 23 -10.15 0.50 3.83
N TYR A 24 -11.20 1.22 4.24
CA TYR A 24 -11.33 1.70 5.62
C TYR A 24 -11.33 0.54 6.62
N ALA A 25 -12.13 -0.50 6.37
CA ALA A 25 -12.18 -1.67 7.24
C ALA A 25 -10.82 -2.40 7.37
N LEU A 26 -10.01 -2.44 6.30
CA LEU A 26 -8.66 -3.00 6.36
C LEU A 26 -7.75 -2.14 7.25
N LEU A 27 -7.76 -0.82 7.08
CA LEU A 27 -6.91 0.09 7.85
C LEU A 27 -7.26 0.13 9.34
N GLN A 28 -8.53 -0.09 9.69
CA GLN A 28 -8.98 -0.17 11.09
C GLN A 28 -8.82 -1.57 11.72
N SER A 29 -8.42 -2.58 10.95
CA SER A 29 -8.35 -3.95 11.44
C SER A 29 -7.15 -4.16 12.36
N SER A 30 -7.40 -4.62 13.58
CA SER A 30 -6.36 -4.97 14.54
C SER A 30 -5.59 -6.26 14.18
N LEU A 31 -6.00 -6.97 13.13
CA LEU A 31 -5.35 -8.19 12.63
C LEU A 31 -4.19 -7.90 11.66
N VAL A 32 -4.04 -6.63 11.25
CA VAL A 32 -2.99 -6.19 10.35
C VAL A 32 -2.23 -5.00 10.90
N SER A 33 -0.98 -4.88 10.47
CA SER A 33 -0.20 -3.66 10.61
C SER A 33 0.00 -3.08 9.21
N CYS A 34 -0.57 -1.91 8.97
CA CYS A 34 -0.52 -1.24 7.67
C CYS A 34 0.71 -0.33 7.56
N PHE A 35 1.34 -0.37 6.38
CA PHE A 35 2.54 0.37 6.06
C PHE A 35 2.35 1.19 4.79
N VAL A 36 2.99 2.36 4.75
CA VAL A 36 3.17 3.19 3.56
C VAL A 36 4.63 3.59 3.45
N SER A 37 5.12 3.98 2.27
CA SER A 37 6.48 4.52 2.15
C SER A 37 6.48 6.04 2.30
N GLN A 38 7.65 6.62 2.57
CA GLN A 38 7.76 8.09 2.56
C GLN A 38 7.41 8.69 1.18
N TYR A 39 7.69 7.97 0.09
CA TYR A 39 7.35 8.39 -1.27
C TYR A 39 5.83 8.36 -1.50
N SER A 40 5.15 7.32 -1.01
CA SER A 40 3.69 7.22 -1.05
C SER A 40 3.05 8.36 -0.26
N VAL A 41 3.60 8.71 0.91
CA VAL A 41 3.12 9.86 1.71
C VAL A 41 3.23 11.17 0.94
N ASP A 42 4.36 11.41 0.26
CA ASP A 42 4.57 12.63 -0.53
C ASP A 42 3.61 12.71 -1.73
N GLU A 43 3.30 11.58 -2.37
CA GLU A 43 2.31 11.48 -3.44
C GLU A 43 0.89 11.71 -2.91
N LEU A 44 0.55 11.08 -1.79
CA LEU A 44 -0.77 11.21 -1.17
C LEU A 44 -1.11 12.66 -0.83
N ARG A 45 -0.14 13.43 -0.31
CA ARG A 45 -0.33 14.87 -0.05
C ARG A 45 -0.77 15.62 -1.30
N LYS A 46 -0.09 15.39 -2.43
CA LYS A 46 -0.43 16.02 -3.72
C LYS A 46 -1.80 15.57 -4.23
N VAL A 47 -2.15 14.30 -4.03
CA VAL A 47 -3.45 13.76 -4.46
C VAL A 47 -4.59 14.33 -3.62
N VAL A 48 -4.41 14.43 -2.30
CA VAL A 48 -5.39 15.03 -1.37
C VAL A 48 -5.64 16.49 -1.72
N ASP A 49 -4.59 17.28 -1.98
CA ASP A 49 -4.73 18.67 -2.44
C ASP A 49 -5.52 18.76 -3.75
N ARG A 50 -5.16 17.93 -4.74
CA ARG A 50 -5.81 17.91 -6.05
C ARG A 50 -7.29 17.52 -5.96
N LEU A 51 -7.65 16.65 -5.02
CA LEU A 51 -9.03 16.20 -4.79
C LEU A 51 -9.80 17.12 -3.85
N SER A 52 -9.19 18.22 -3.37
CA SER A 52 -9.78 19.12 -2.38
C SER A 52 -10.25 18.40 -1.11
N LEU A 53 -9.47 17.39 -0.69
CA LEU A 53 -9.65 16.69 0.57
C LEU A 53 -8.85 17.37 1.68
N GLU A 54 -9.25 17.15 2.93
CA GLU A 54 -8.58 17.76 4.08
C GLU A 54 -7.24 17.09 4.38
N GLN A 55 -6.15 17.87 4.35
CA GLN A 55 -4.81 17.39 4.75
C GLN A 55 -4.77 16.92 6.20
N ALA A 56 -5.63 17.47 7.07
CA ALA A 56 -5.75 17.05 8.46
C ALA A 56 -6.17 15.58 8.57
N ASP A 57 -7.11 15.13 7.73
CA ASP A 57 -7.61 13.75 7.73
C ASP A 57 -6.54 12.78 7.23
N LEU A 58 -5.83 13.15 6.15
CA LEU A 58 -4.67 12.38 5.69
C LEU A 58 -3.62 12.25 6.80
N ASN A 59 -3.29 13.34 7.48
CA ASN A 59 -2.30 13.33 8.55
C ASN A 59 -2.75 12.49 9.75
N ALA A 60 -4.04 12.53 10.11
CA ALA A 60 -4.61 11.69 11.16
C ALA A 60 -4.52 10.20 10.79
N LEU A 61 -4.82 9.86 9.54
CA LEU A 61 -4.72 8.49 9.04
C LEU A 61 -3.27 8.01 8.99
N ILE A 62 -2.33 8.79 8.43
CA ILE A 62 -0.91 8.42 8.35
C ILE A 62 -0.32 8.16 9.74
N LYS A 63 -0.74 8.88 10.78
CA LYS A 63 -0.29 8.63 12.17
C LYS A 63 -0.66 7.23 12.69
N GLN A 64 -1.69 6.60 12.13
CA GLN A 64 -2.08 5.24 12.47
C GLN A 64 -1.26 4.19 11.70
N LEU A 65 -0.55 4.62 10.65
CA LEU A 65 0.23 3.75 9.77
C LEU A 65 1.71 3.79 10.14
N SER A 66 2.41 2.70 9.85
CA SER A 66 3.88 2.67 9.93
C SER A 66 4.50 3.17 8.62
N VAL A 67 5.46 4.08 8.70
CA VAL A 67 6.15 4.59 7.51
C VAL A 67 7.44 3.80 7.26
N ALA A 68 7.47 3.03 6.17
CA ALA A 68 8.64 2.34 5.69
C ALA A 68 9.59 3.34 5.01
N ARG A 69 10.76 3.58 5.61
CA ARG A 69 11.79 4.46 5.04
C ARG A 69 12.67 3.71 4.05
N VAL A 70 12.38 3.87 2.76
CA VAL A 70 13.21 3.35 1.68
C VAL A 70 14.46 4.22 1.56
N LYS A 71 15.67 3.65 1.59
CA LYS A 71 16.91 4.44 1.61
C LYS A 71 17.35 4.87 0.21
N GLU A 72 16.98 4.09 -0.78
CA GLU A 72 17.31 4.30 -2.19
C GLU A 72 16.53 5.46 -2.79
N SER A 73 17.14 6.16 -3.75
CA SER A 73 16.46 7.18 -4.54
C SER A 73 15.46 6.57 -5.52
N LEU A 74 14.47 7.36 -5.96
CA LEU A 74 13.48 6.93 -6.96
C LEU A 74 14.12 6.40 -8.26
N VAL A 75 15.25 6.97 -8.69
CA VAL A 75 15.98 6.51 -9.88
C VAL A 75 16.49 5.08 -9.68
N VAL A 76 17.11 4.80 -8.52
CA VAL A 76 17.62 3.45 -8.19
C VAL A 76 16.46 2.48 -8.00
N ILE A 77 15.39 2.91 -7.33
CA ILE A 77 14.18 2.13 -7.12
C ILE A 77 13.57 1.68 -8.45
N ARG A 78 13.38 2.61 -9.39
CA ARG A 78 12.84 2.31 -10.73
C ARG A 78 13.68 1.27 -11.44
N SER A 79 14.99 1.50 -11.53
CA SER A 79 15.90 0.54 -12.19
C SER A 79 15.87 -0.86 -11.54
N ARG A 80 15.82 -0.93 -10.19
CA ARG A 80 15.85 -2.20 -9.46
C ARG A 80 14.53 -2.96 -9.51
N HIS A 81 13.41 -2.26 -9.54
CA HIS A 81 12.08 -2.84 -9.33
C HIS A 81 11.15 -2.77 -10.56
N ALA A 82 11.56 -2.16 -11.67
CA ALA A 82 10.77 -2.09 -12.91
C ALA A 82 10.20 -3.44 -13.38
N ARG A 83 10.97 -4.53 -13.19
CA ARG A 83 10.52 -5.89 -13.57
C ARG A 83 9.31 -6.42 -12.79
N TYR A 84 8.88 -5.76 -11.71
CA TYR A 84 7.73 -6.17 -10.90
C TYR A 84 6.45 -5.43 -11.29
N VAL A 85 6.57 -4.38 -12.09
CA VAL A 85 5.46 -3.48 -12.44
C VAL A 85 5.32 -3.38 -13.96
N HIS A 86 4.20 -2.81 -14.39
CA HIS A 86 3.94 -2.44 -15.78
C HIS A 86 4.20 -0.95 -16.03
N ASP A 87 4.06 -0.11 -15.00
CA ASP A 87 4.49 1.30 -14.99
C ASP A 87 5.65 1.45 -14.01
N ASP A 88 6.79 1.96 -14.48
CA ASP A 88 7.98 2.18 -13.67
C ASP A 88 7.71 3.11 -12.48
N ASN A 89 6.71 3.99 -12.58
CA ASN A 89 6.30 4.85 -11.47
C ASN A 89 5.76 4.08 -10.27
N ASP A 90 5.27 2.85 -10.44
CA ASP A 90 4.77 2.03 -9.32
C ASP A 90 5.91 1.26 -8.61
N SER A 91 7.17 1.40 -9.07
CA SER A 91 8.33 0.70 -8.51
C SER A 91 8.61 1.02 -7.05
N HIS A 92 8.28 2.24 -6.58
CA HIS A 92 8.46 2.63 -5.17
C HIS A 92 7.47 1.93 -4.23
N ILE A 93 6.30 1.55 -4.73
CA ILE A 93 5.34 0.74 -3.98
C ILE A 93 5.95 -0.63 -3.66
N ILE A 94 6.62 -1.25 -4.64
CA ILE A 94 7.34 -2.52 -4.45
C ILE A 94 8.50 -2.35 -3.47
N ALA A 95 9.32 -1.31 -3.63
CA ALA A 95 10.43 -1.03 -2.71
C ALA A 95 9.93 -0.82 -1.26
N GLY A 96 8.82 -0.10 -1.10
CA GLY A 96 8.15 0.09 0.19
C GLY A 96 7.67 -1.22 0.80
N ALA A 97 7.00 -2.07 0.02
CA ALA A 97 6.50 -3.37 0.47
C ALA A 97 7.62 -4.31 0.93
N ILE A 98 8.73 -4.35 0.18
CA ILE A 98 9.94 -5.10 0.56
C ILE A 98 10.53 -4.54 1.86
N THR A 99 10.68 -3.22 1.96
CA THR A 99 11.24 -2.55 3.15
C THR A 99 10.39 -2.81 4.40
N ALA A 100 9.07 -2.82 4.26
CA ALA A 100 8.14 -3.14 5.33
C ALA A 100 8.14 -4.64 5.72
N LYS A 101 8.73 -5.51 4.88
CA LYS A 101 8.58 -6.97 4.94
C LYS A 101 7.10 -7.37 4.93
N ALA A 102 6.34 -6.76 4.02
CA ALA A 102 4.90 -6.97 3.92
C ALA A 102 4.59 -8.39 3.41
N ALA A 103 3.54 -9.01 3.95
CA ALA A 103 2.97 -10.23 3.39
C ALA A 103 1.99 -9.91 2.25
N PHE A 104 1.36 -8.74 2.31
CA PHE A 104 0.41 -8.27 1.31
C PHE A 104 0.78 -6.88 0.78
N LEU A 105 0.50 -6.65 -0.50
CA LEU A 105 0.35 -5.33 -1.09
C LEU A 105 -1.15 -5.10 -1.35
N ALA A 106 -1.74 -4.13 -0.66
CA ALA A 106 -3.13 -3.73 -0.83
C ALA A 106 -3.24 -2.64 -1.91
N THR A 107 -3.94 -2.93 -3.01
CA THR A 107 -4.15 -1.99 -4.13
C THR A 107 -5.49 -2.27 -4.82
N TYR A 108 -6.12 -1.25 -5.41
CA TYR A 108 -7.22 -1.45 -6.36
C TYR A 108 -6.73 -1.54 -7.81
N ASN A 109 -5.48 -1.17 -8.10
CA ASN A 109 -4.87 -1.18 -9.43
C ASN A 109 -4.02 -2.42 -9.69
N MET A 110 -4.53 -3.63 -9.37
CA MET A 110 -3.77 -4.89 -9.50
C MET A 110 -3.13 -5.10 -10.88
N LYS A 111 -3.76 -4.60 -11.95
CA LYS A 111 -3.25 -4.68 -13.34
C LYS A 111 -1.92 -3.95 -13.56
N HIS A 112 -1.49 -3.05 -12.68
CA HIS A 112 -0.19 -2.38 -12.77
C HIS A 112 0.95 -3.25 -12.26
N TYR A 113 0.62 -4.37 -11.59
CA TYR A 113 1.58 -5.24 -10.93
C TYR A 113 1.65 -6.60 -11.61
N ARG A 114 2.87 -7.13 -11.77
CA ARG A 114 3.08 -8.50 -12.22
C ARG A 114 2.88 -9.46 -11.05
N CYS A 115 1.61 -9.63 -10.65
CA CYS A 115 1.20 -10.24 -9.39
C CYS A 115 1.83 -11.62 -9.14
N ASP A 116 1.79 -12.51 -10.14
CA ASP A 116 2.37 -13.85 -10.02
C ASP A 116 3.89 -13.81 -9.83
N PHE A 117 4.57 -12.91 -10.57
CA PHE A 117 6.02 -12.74 -10.47
C PHE A 117 6.44 -12.12 -9.12
N ILE A 118 5.66 -11.16 -8.60
CA ILE A 118 5.85 -10.59 -7.26
C ILE A 118 5.69 -11.68 -6.20
N LYS A 119 4.65 -12.49 -6.29
CA LYS A 119 4.41 -13.61 -5.37
C LYS A 119 5.57 -14.60 -5.39
N GLU A 120 5.98 -15.03 -6.58
CA GLU A 120 7.05 -16.02 -6.75
C GLU A 120 8.40 -15.51 -6.24
N LYS A 121 8.78 -14.27 -6.57
CA LYS A 121 10.11 -13.74 -6.27
C LYS A 121 10.24 -13.07 -4.93
N LEU A 122 9.16 -12.48 -4.40
CA LEU A 122 9.18 -11.68 -3.19
C LEU A 122 8.34 -12.29 -2.05
N GLY A 123 7.49 -13.28 -2.34
CA GLY A 123 6.57 -13.86 -1.35
C GLY A 123 5.45 -12.90 -0.93
N ILE A 124 5.22 -11.82 -1.69
CA ILE A 124 4.21 -10.80 -1.39
C ILE A 124 2.95 -11.08 -2.21
N LEU A 125 1.79 -11.11 -1.56
CA LEU A 125 0.50 -11.28 -2.23
C LEU A 125 -0.09 -9.90 -2.56
N VAL A 126 -0.28 -9.62 -3.86
CA VAL A 126 -0.93 -8.38 -4.32
C VAL A 126 -2.43 -8.62 -4.38
N TYR A 127 -3.20 -7.98 -3.51
CA TYR A 127 -4.65 -8.17 -3.36
C TYR A 127 -5.38 -6.85 -3.13
N THR A 128 -6.67 -6.85 -3.44
CA THR A 128 -7.57 -5.77 -2.99
C THR A 128 -7.80 -5.84 -1.48
N PRO A 129 -8.20 -4.72 -0.83
CA PRO A 129 -8.54 -4.74 0.58
C PRO A 129 -9.60 -5.78 0.96
N ALA A 130 -10.60 -6.00 0.10
CA ALA A 130 -11.66 -6.99 0.33
C ALA A 130 -11.11 -8.42 0.35
N GLN A 131 -10.21 -8.76 -0.58
CA GLN A 131 -9.56 -10.07 -0.63
C GLN A 131 -8.67 -10.31 0.60
N ILE A 132 -7.95 -9.28 1.08
CA ILE A 132 -7.16 -9.38 2.31
C ILE A 132 -8.06 -9.63 3.50
N LEU A 133 -9.15 -8.86 3.65
CA LEU A 133 -10.12 -9.08 4.74
C LEU A 133 -10.75 -10.48 4.67
N GLN A 134 -11.06 -10.99 3.48
CA GLN A 134 -11.56 -12.35 3.30
C GLN A 134 -10.52 -13.40 3.73
N TYR A 135 -9.26 -13.21 3.35
CA TYR A 135 -8.15 -14.08 3.78
C TYR A 135 -7.99 -14.10 5.29
N LEU A 136 -8.12 -12.95 5.97
CA LEU A 136 -8.05 -12.87 7.42
C LEU A 136 -9.20 -13.65 8.08
N ARG A 137 -10.41 -13.56 7.52
CA ARG A 137 -11.59 -14.28 8.02
C ARG A 137 -11.48 -15.79 7.87
N SER A 138 -10.81 -16.30 6.84
CA SER A 138 -10.67 -17.75 6.63
C SER A 138 -9.57 -18.40 7.49
N ARG A 139 -8.82 -17.61 8.26
CA ARG A 139 -7.77 -18.09 9.17
C ARG A 139 -8.17 -18.06 10.65
N ASN A 140 -9.31 -17.44 10.95
CA ASN A 140 -9.97 -17.48 12.24
C ASN A 140 -11.00 -18.62 12.25
#